data_AF-A0A519YSZ9-F1
#
_entry.id   AF-A0A519YSZ9-F1
#
_cell.length_a   1.000
_cell.length_b   1.000
_cell.length_c   1.000
_cell.angle_alpha   90.00
_cell.angle_beta   90.00
_cell.angle_gamma   90.00
#
_symmetry.space_group_name_H-M   'P 1'
#
loop_
_entity.id
_entity.type
_entity.pdbx_description
1 polymer ?
#
loop_
_entity_poly.entity_id
_entity_poly.type
_entity_poly.pdbx_seq_one_letter_code
_entity_poly.pdbx_strand_id
1 'polypeptide(L)'
;MKQPHQGKINHQEEKQLDLLPNKSDNTNKFLTTNQGIRINDDNNSLKAGERGPSLLEDFILREKITHFDHERIPERIVHARGSGAHGYFEVTNPIPQFTKAGFLQEMGQRTPVFTRFSTVAGSRGSTDLARDVRGFSVKFYTQQGIYDFVGNNIPVFFIQDATKFPDLVHAVKPEPHNEIPQASSAHDTFWDFISLMPESMHMIMWTMSDRAIPRSYRMMEGFGVHTFRFINEQNESHFVKFHWKPKLGTHAVAWDEAQK
;
A
#
# COMPACT_ATOMS: atom_id res chain seq x y z
N MET A 1 15.32 35.23 -34.86
CA MET A 1 14.20 34.83 -33.98
C MET A 1 14.59 33.54 -33.28
N LYS A 2 14.83 33.58 -31.97
CA LYS A 2 15.14 32.38 -31.18
C LYS A 2 13.85 31.56 -31.04
N GLN A 3 13.87 30.30 -31.44
CA GLN A 3 12.79 29.36 -31.17
C GLN A 3 12.59 29.27 -29.64
N PRO A 4 11.35 29.27 -29.14
CA PRO A 4 11.11 29.10 -27.72
C PRO A 4 11.49 27.66 -27.34
N HIS A 5 12.35 27.53 -26.33
CA HIS A 5 12.58 26.25 -25.65
C HIS A 5 11.23 25.69 -25.20
N GLN A 6 10.79 24.58 -25.79
CA GLN A 6 9.78 23.71 -25.19
C GLN A 6 10.33 23.28 -23.82
N GLY A 7 9.77 23.84 -22.76
CA GLY A 7 10.06 23.41 -21.40
C GLY A 7 9.74 21.92 -21.29
N LYS A 8 10.68 21.13 -20.77
CA LYS A 8 10.46 19.72 -20.44
C LYS A 8 9.17 19.63 -19.61
N ILE A 9 8.16 18.95 -20.13
CA ILE A 9 6.92 18.66 -19.40
C ILE A 9 7.33 17.95 -18.10
N ASN A 10 6.99 18.53 -16.96
CA ASN A 10 7.32 17.95 -15.66
C ASN A 10 6.35 16.79 -15.37
N HIS A 11 6.68 15.59 -15.86
CA HIS A 11 5.81 14.42 -15.72
C HIS A 11 5.43 14.09 -14.27
N GLN A 12 6.18 14.55 -13.25
CA GLN A 12 5.78 14.44 -11.83
C GLN A 12 4.35 14.94 -11.57
N GLU A 13 3.91 15.94 -12.33
CA GLU A 13 2.64 16.62 -12.11
C GLU A 13 1.47 15.91 -12.78
N GLU A 14 1.66 15.07 -13.79
CA GLU A 14 0.54 14.50 -14.56
C GLU A 14 -0.46 13.77 -13.66
N LYS A 15 0.02 12.88 -12.78
CA LYS A 15 -0.89 12.20 -11.86
C LYS A 15 -1.47 13.13 -10.80
N GLN A 16 -0.74 14.18 -10.39
CA GLN A 16 -1.27 15.15 -9.44
C GLN A 16 -2.35 16.05 -10.06
N LEU A 17 -2.16 16.44 -11.32
CA LEU A 17 -3.10 17.20 -12.14
C LEU A 17 -4.37 16.37 -12.40
N ASP A 18 -4.23 15.09 -12.74
CA ASP A 18 -5.34 14.14 -12.89
C ASP A 18 -6.16 13.98 -11.59
N LEU A 19 -5.53 14.17 -10.42
CA LEU A 19 -6.23 14.14 -9.14
C LEU A 19 -6.90 15.48 -8.77
N LEU A 20 -6.53 16.61 -9.39
CA LEU A 20 -7.06 17.93 -9.03
C LEU A 20 -8.59 18.03 -9.11
N PRO A 21 -9.29 17.49 -10.15
CA PRO A 21 -10.75 17.55 -10.22
C PRO A 21 -11.46 16.86 -9.04
N ASN A 22 -10.76 15.95 -8.35
CA ASN A 22 -11.28 15.20 -7.22
C ASN A 22 -10.86 15.78 -5.86
N LYS A 23 -10.15 16.92 -5.84
CA LYS A 23 -9.83 17.64 -4.59
C LYS A 23 -10.93 18.65 -4.30
N SER A 24 -11.37 18.69 -3.05
CA SER A 24 -12.28 19.72 -2.54
C SER A 24 -11.51 20.79 -1.75
N ASP A 25 -11.87 22.05 -1.96
CA ASP A 25 -11.46 23.18 -1.12
C ASP A 25 -12.69 23.86 -0.56
N ASN A 26 -12.83 23.80 0.76
CA ASN A 26 -13.98 24.31 1.50
C ASN A 26 -13.74 25.74 2.04
N THR A 27 -12.63 26.39 1.68
CA THR A 27 -12.34 27.77 2.08
C THR A 27 -13.45 28.71 1.59
N ASN A 28 -14.05 29.47 2.51
CA ASN A 28 -15.17 30.39 2.24
C ASN A 28 -16.40 29.71 1.59
N LYS A 29 -16.64 28.42 1.86
CA LYS A 29 -17.84 27.70 1.43
C LYS A 29 -18.83 27.56 2.58
N PHE A 30 -20.12 27.50 2.25
CA PHE A 30 -21.16 27.13 3.20
C PHE A 30 -21.12 25.62 3.45
N LEU A 31 -21.47 25.20 4.67
CA LEU A 31 -21.78 23.81 4.95
C LEU A 31 -23.08 23.43 4.23
N THR A 32 -23.06 22.32 3.48
CA THR A 32 -24.23 21.83 2.73
C THR A 32 -24.42 20.34 2.93
N THR A 33 -25.64 19.87 2.63
CA THR A 33 -25.91 18.46 2.35
C THR A 33 -25.17 18.01 1.08
N ASN A 34 -25.12 16.70 0.83
CA ASN A 34 -24.57 16.12 -0.40
C ASN A 34 -25.37 16.54 -1.65
N GLN A 35 -26.63 16.97 -1.49
CA GLN A 35 -27.45 17.53 -2.56
C GLN A 35 -27.28 19.05 -2.74
N GLY A 36 -26.37 19.68 -2.00
CA GLY A 36 -26.04 21.11 -2.11
C GLY A 36 -26.96 22.07 -1.33
N ILE A 37 -27.80 21.56 -0.41
CA ILE A 37 -28.70 22.39 0.41
C ILE A 37 -27.91 22.92 1.62
N ARG A 38 -27.97 24.23 1.87
CA ARG A 38 -27.26 24.85 3.00
C ARG A 38 -27.81 24.37 4.35
N ILE A 39 -26.91 24.12 5.29
CA ILE A 39 -27.23 23.72 6.67
C ILE A 39 -27.12 24.96 7.56
N ASN A 40 -28.20 25.31 8.26
CA ASN A 40 -28.23 26.47 9.17
C ASN A 40 -27.80 26.12 10.60
N ASP A 41 -28.10 24.91 11.07
CA ASP A 41 -27.71 24.40 12.38
C ASP A 41 -27.24 22.94 12.23
N ASP A 42 -25.96 22.70 12.53
CA ASP A 42 -25.33 21.36 12.48
C ASP A 42 -25.14 20.76 13.89
N ASN A 43 -25.66 21.42 14.93
CA ASN A 43 -25.51 21.02 16.32
C ASN A 43 -26.75 20.33 16.90
N ASN A 44 -27.91 20.47 16.24
CA ASN A 44 -29.19 19.96 16.75
C ASN A 44 -29.92 19.13 15.71
N SER A 45 -30.62 18.09 16.18
CA SER A 45 -31.65 17.40 15.41
C SER A 45 -32.97 18.17 15.44
N LEU A 46 -33.76 18.06 14.37
CA LEU A 46 -35.15 18.51 14.36
C LEU A 46 -35.99 17.65 15.31
N LYS A 47 -36.72 18.30 16.22
CA LYS A 47 -37.51 17.67 17.30
C LYS A 47 -38.91 18.28 17.39
N ALA A 48 -39.86 17.52 17.93
CA ALA A 48 -41.18 18.03 18.34
C ALA A 48 -41.10 18.88 19.62
N GLY A 49 -40.56 20.10 19.49
CA GLY A 49 -40.25 21.00 20.62
C GLY A 49 -38.83 20.81 21.17
N GLU A 50 -38.32 21.77 21.94
CA GLU A 50 -36.90 21.81 22.35
C GLU A 50 -36.43 20.55 23.11
N ARG A 51 -37.33 19.94 23.90
CA ARG A 51 -37.07 18.71 24.67
C ARG A 51 -37.91 17.51 24.20
N GLY A 52 -38.42 17.58 22.97
CA GLY A 52 -39.22 16.52 22.38
C GLY A 52 -38.40 15.44 21.66
N PRO A 53 -39.07 14.40 21.14
CA PRO A 53 -38.43 13.37 20.31
C PRO A 53 -38.00 13.92 18.94
N SER A 54 -36.96 13.31 18.34
CA SER A 54 -36.50 13.63 16.98
C SER A 54 -37.54 13.22 15.93
N LEU A 55 -37.62 13.98 14.84
CA LEU A 55 -38.57 13.74 13.74
C LEU A 55 -37.91 13.03 12.56
N LEU A 56 -38.63 12.08 11.95
CA LEU A 56 -38.13 11.32 10.79
C LEU A 56 -37.97 12.20 9.52
N GLU A 57 -38.69 13.31 9.44
CA GLU A 57 -38.58 14.26 8.33
C GLU A 57 -37.23 15.01 8.30
N ASP A 58 -36.40 14.90 9.34
CA ASP A 58 -35.05 15.44 9.38
C ASP A 58 -34.11 14.72 8.40
N PHE A 59 -34.10 15.20 7.15
CA PHE A 59 -33.27 14.63 6.10
C PHE A 59 -31.79 14.99 6.24
N ILE A 60 -31.46 16.10 6.90
CA ILE A 60 -30.08 16.53 7.12
C ILE A 60 -29.40 15.56 8.10
N LEU A 61 -30.06 15.28 9.23
CA LEU A 61 -29.61 14.29 10.20
C LEU A 61 -29.45 12.92 9.54
N ARG A 62 -30.48 12.44 8.85
CA ARG A 62 -30.47 11.12 8.22
C ARG A 62 -29.38 10.99 7.18
N GLU A 63 -29.17 11.99 6.31
CA GLU A 63 -28.11 11.95 5.31
C GLU A 63 -26.73 11.86 5.96
N LYS A 64 -26.46 12.70 6.97
CA LYS A 64 -25.19 12.74 7.70
C LYS A 64 -24.88 11.41 8.40
N ILE A 65 -25.86 10.88 9.14
CA ILE A 65 -25.73 9.60 9.84
C ILE A 65 -25.61 8.44 8.85
N THR A 66 -26.40 8.43 7.77
CA THR A 66 -26.32 7.38 6.75
C THR A 66 -24.92 7.34 6.12
N HIS A 67 -24.32 8.49 5.79
CA HIS A 67 -22.97 8.49 5.26
C HIS A 67 -21.95 7.98 6.29
N PHE A 68 -22.06 8.40 7.55
CA PHE A 68 -21.23 7.93 8.66
C PHE A 68 -21.30 6.41 8.86
N ASP A 69 -22.52 5.86 8.92
CA ASP A 69 -22.78 4.43 9.14
C ASP A 69 -22.17 3.54 8.04
N HIS A 70 -21.90 4.10 6.86
CA HIS A 70 -21.36 3.40 5.69
C HIS A 70 -19.93 3.81 5.34
N GLU A 71 -19.20 4.49 6.24
CA GLU A 71 -17.81 4.91 5.99
C GLU A 71 -16.84 3.72 5.82
N ARG A 72 -17.10 2.60 6.49
CA ARG A 72 -16.17 1.47 6.53
C ARG A 72 -16.37 0.57 5.32
N ILE A 73 -15.31 0.45 4.52
CA ILE A 73 -15.15 -0.62 3.53
C ILE A 73 -14.30 -1.77 4.12
N PRO A 74 -14.42 -3.00 3.59
CA PRO A 74 -13.55 -4.11 3.98
C PRO A 74 -12.08 -3.73 3.86
N GLU A 75 -11.28 -4.15 4.83
CA GLU A 75 -9.82 -4.06 4.68
C GLU A 75 -9.29 -5.10 3.70
N ARG A 76 -8.02 -4.96 3.33
CA ARG A 76 -7.33 -6.02 2.58
C ARG A 76 -7.18 -7.25 3.48
N ILE A 77 -7.36 -8.44 2.92
CA ILE A 77 -7.24 -9.73 3.65
C ILE A 77 -5.88 -9.85 4.34
N VAL A 78 -4.82 -9.51 3.59
CA VAL A 78 -3.44 -9.35 4.07
C VAL A 78 -2.96 -7.95 3.73
N HIS A 79 -1.91 -7.48 4.40
CA HIS A 79 -1.39 -6.13 4.19
C HIS A 79 -2.40 -5.01 4.48
N ALA A 80 -3.29 -5.23 5.47
CA ALA A 80 -4.33 -4.27 5.86
C ALA A 80 -3.72 -2.99 6.44
N ARG A 81 -2.77 -3.11 7.35
CA ARG A 81 -2.01 -1.98 7.92
C ARG A 81 -0.94 -1.51 6.93
N GLY A 82 -1.02 -0.26 6.50
CA GLY A 82 -0.05 0.30 5.57
C GLY A 82 -0.22 1.78 5.30
N SER A 83 0.83 2.39 4.75
CA SER A 83 0.94 3.83 4.49
C SER A 83 1.36 4.06 3.05
N GLY A 84 0.81 5.09 2.42
CA GLY A 84 1.07 5.41 1.02
C GLY A 84 1.69 6.79 0.80
N ALA A 85 2.46 6.93 -0.27
CA ALA A 85 3.07 8.20 -0.67
C ALA A 85 3.14 8.31 -2.21
N HIS A 86 2.96 9.53 -2.71
CA HIS A 86 3.22 9.86 -4.11
C HIS A 86 4.70 10.17 -4.34
N GLY A 87 5.15 9.94 -5.57
CA GLY A 87 6.49 10.29 -6.01
C GLY A 87 6.66 10.11 -7.51
N TYR A 88 7.90 9.91 -7.94
CA TYR A 88 8.23 9.59 -9.32
C TYR A 88 9.40 8.60 -9.36
N PHE A 89 9.44 7.83 -10.43
CA PHE A 89 10.58 7.04 -10.85
C PHE A 89 11.29 7.76 -11.99
N GLU A 90 12.62 7.77 -12.00
CA GLU A 90 13.43 8.35 -13.06
C GLU A 90 14.44 7.33 -13.57
N VAL A 91 14.43 7.08 -14.88
CA VAL A 91 15.39 6.15 -15.51
C VAL A 91 16.76 6.80 -15.55
N THR A 92 17.74 6.19 -14.89
CA THR A 92 19.13 6.66 -14.93
C THR A 92 19.97 5.91 -15.95
N ASN A 93 19.67 4.64 -16.20
CA ASN A 93 20.34 3.80 -17.19
C ASN A 93 19.27 3.06 -18.00
N PRO A 94 18.96 3.53 -19.22
CA PRO A 94 18.02 2.84 -20.09
C PRO A 94 18.47 1.43 -20.45
N ILE A 95 17.49 0.55 -20.67
CA ILE A 95 17.75 -0.87 -20.97
C ILE A 95 16.95 -1.40 -22.19
N PRO A 96 16.94 -0.69 -23.34
CA PRO A 96 16.21 -1.12 -24.54
C PRO A 96 16.62 -2.51 -25.04
N GLN A 97 17.87 -2.93 -24.78
CA GLN A 97 18.38 -4.24 -25.16
C GLN A 97 17.68 -5.39 -24.44
N PHE A 98 17.05 -5.14 -23.28
CA PHE A 98 16.39 -6.18 -22.49
C PHE A 98 14.87 -6.11 -22.55
N THR A 99 14.29 -4.91 -22.65
CA THR A 99 12.84 -4.73 -22.60
C THR A 99 12.35 -3.63 -23.54
N LYS A 100 11.16 -3.81 -24.11
CA LYS A 100 10.40 -2.77 -24.83
C LYS A 100 9.45 -1.95 -23.94
N ALA A 101 9.56 -2.06 -22.61
CA ALA A 101 8.72 -1.31 -21.68
C ALA A 101 9.04 0.20 -21.74
N GLY A 102 8.07 1.01 -22.15
CA GLY A 102 8.27 2.43 -22.46
C GLY A 102 8.88 3.27 -21.33
N PHE A 103 8.57 2.96 -20.07
CA PHE A 103 9.09 3.71 -18.91
C PHE A 103 10.56 3.40 -18.56
N LEU A 104 11.26 2.57 -19.35
CA LEU A 104 12.65 2.14 -19.16
C LEU A 104 13.55 2.45 -20.37
N GLN A 105 13.05 3.21 -21.36
CA GLN A 105 13.70 3.40 -22.66
C GLN A 105 14.60 4.64 -22.73
N GLU A 106 14.29 5.70 -21.98
CA GLU A 106 14.97 7.00 -22.15
C GLU A 106 15.55 7.52 -20.83
N MET A 107 16.80 7.97 -20.86
CA MET A 107 17.47 8.50 -19.67
C MET A 107 16.80 9.81 -19.24
N GLY A 108 16.53 9.94 -17.94
CA GLY A 108 15.84 11.08 -17.36
C GLY A 108 14.32 11.05 -17.56
N GLN A 109 13.76 10.03 -18.20
CA GLN A 109 12.32 9.86 -18.29
C GLN A 109 11.74 9.66 -16.89
N ARG A 110 10.77 10.51 -16.54
CA ARG A 110 10.09 10.47 -15.25
C ARG A 110 8.71 9.83 -15.40
N THR A 111 8.41 8.89 -14.51
CA THR A 111 7.12 8.21 -14.44
C THR A 111 6.52 8.49 -13.06
N PRO A 112 5.29 9.05 -12.97
CA PRO A 112 4.61 9.18 -11.69
C PRO A 112 4.45 7.82 -11.03
N VAL A 113 4.61 7.80 -9.70
CA VAL A 113 4.35 6.59 -8.91
C VAL A 113 3.50 6.89 -7.69
N PHE A 114 2.79 5.86 -7.24
CA PHE A 114 2.22 5.80 -5.90
C PHE A 114 2.72 4.53 -5.21
N THR A 115 3.38 4.70 -4.08
CA THR A 115 3.92 3.59 -3.28
C THR A 115 3.02 3.35 -2.08
N ARG A 116 2.81 2.08 -1.73
CA ARG A 116 2.21 1.68 -0.45
C ARG A 116 3.10 0.66 0.25
N PHE A 117 3.50 0.99 1.47
CA PHE A 117 4.17 0.08 2.39
C PHE A 117 3.17 -0.54 3.36
N SER A 118 3.45 -1.72 3.89
CA SER A 118 2.53 -2.43 4.79
C SER A 118 3.22 -3.48 5.63
N THR A 119 2.62 -3.87 6.76
CA THR A 119 2.85 -5.19 7.38
C THR A 119 2.04 -6.26 6.62
N VAL A 120 1.90 -7.49 7.12
CA VAL A 120 1.15 -8.57 6.46
C VAL A 120 0.00 -9.08 7.32
N ALA A 121 0.32 -9.61 8.51
CA ALA A 121 -0.63 -10.37 9.33
C ALA A 121 -1.66 -9.46 10.01
N GLY A 122 -1.22 -8.28 10.44
CA GLY A 122 -2.05 -7.39 11.24
C GLY A 122 -3.26 -6.79 10.50
N SER A 123 -4.37 -6.59 11.22
CA SER A 123 -5.54 -5.83 10.76
C SER A 123 -5.20 -4.33 10.61
N ARG A 124 -6.09 -3.51 10.01
CA ARG A 124 -5.78 -2.10 9.68
C ARG A 124 -5.36 -1.22 10.87
N GLY A 125 -5.78 -1.59 12.08
CA GLY A 125 -5.48 -0.90 13.34
C GLY A 125 -4.27 -1.43 14.11
N SER A 126 -3.54 -2.42 13.56
CA SER A 126 -2.35 -2.99 14.20
C SER A 126 -1.15 -2.03 14.23
N THR A 127 -0.11 -2.39 14.99
CA THR A 127 1.14 -1.63 15.11
C THR A 127 2.02 -1.70 13.86
N ASP A 128 2.79 -0.64 13.59
CA ASP A 128 3.71 -0.57 12.45
C ASP A 128 5.00 -1.39 12.65
N LEU A 129 5.40 -1.62 13.91
CA LEU A 129 6.72 -2.16 14.27
C LEU A 129 6.70 -3.63 14.69
N ALA A 130 5.57 -4.33 14.48
CA ALA A 130 5.48 -5.77 14.64
C ALA A 130 6.59 -6.50 13.87
N ARG A 131 7.10 -7.62 14.41
CA ARG A 131 8.00 -8.50 13.67
C ARG A 131 7.20 -9.18 12.56
N ASP A 132 7.38 -8.71 11.34
CA ASP A 132 6.59 -9.14 10.19
C ASP A 132 7.37 -8.89 8.89
N VAL A 133 6.95 -9.52 7.81
CA VAL A 133 7.34 -9.10 6.46
C VAL A 133 6.77 -7.70 6.22
N ARG A 134 7.47 -6.89 5.42
CA ARG A 134 6.91 -5.63 4.92
C ARG A 134 6.57 -5.74 3.45
N GLY A 135 5.32 -5.47 3.10
CA GLY A 135 4.91 -5.26 1.72
C GLY A 135 5.47 -3.95 1.18
N PHE A 136 5.96 -3.97 -0.06
CA PHE A 136 6.48 -2.83 -0.79
C PHE A 136 5.86 -2.85 -2.19
N SER A 137 4.76 -2.10 -2.37
CA SER A 137 4.06 -2.02 -3.64
C SER A 137 4.23 -0.64 -4.27
N VAL A 138 4.59 -0.59 -5.55
CA VAL A 138 4.77 0.64 -6.34
C VAL A 138 3.95 0.54 -7.61
N LYS A 139 2.98 1.45 -7.74
CA LYS A 139 2.18 1.64 -8.94
C LYS A 139 2.86 2.66 -9.84
N PHE A 140 3.19 2.27 -11.07
CA PHE A 140 3.77 3.12 -12.10
C PHE A 140 2.68 3.54 -13.09
N TYR A 141 2.49 4.85 -13.23
CA TYR A 141 1.57 5.41 -14.22
C TYR A 141 2.33 5.64 -15.53
N THR A 142 2.59 4.57 -16.28
CA THR A 142 3.38 4.62 -17.52
C THR A 142 2.54 5.11 -18.70
N GLN A 143 3.19 5.54 -19.78
CA GLN A 143 2.53 5.99 -21.02
C GLN A 143 1.80 4.84 -21.75
N GLN A 144 2.12 3.59 -21.42
CA GLN A 144 1.61 2.38 -22.06
C GLN A 144 0.73 1.55 -21.13
N GLY A 145 0.20 2.17 -20.06
CA GLY A 145 -0.64 1.51 -19.07
C GLY A 145 -0.03 1.49 -17.68
N ILE A 146 -0.82 1.08 -16.69
CA ILE A 146 -0.34 0.97 -15.32
C ILE A 146 0.48 -0.32 -15.17
N TYR A 147 1.69 -0.18 -14.63
CA TYR A 147 2.50 -1.30 -14.18
C TYR A 147 2.55 -1.32 -12.66
N ASP A 148 2.20 -2.46 -12.04
CA ASP A 148 2.27 -2.63 -10.59
C ASP A 148 3.45 -3.53 -10.24
N PHE A 149 4.44 -2.96 -9.57
CA PHE A 149 5.42 -3.71 -8.81
C PHE A 149 4.81 -4.03 -7.44
N VAL A 150 4.56 -5.31 -7.16
CA VAL A 150 4.02 -5.76 -5.86
C VAL A 150 5.03 -6.72 -5.24
N GLY A 151 5.86 -6.19 -4.34
CA GLY A 151 6.95 -6.92 -3.71
C GLY A 151 6.91 -6.91 -2.18
N ASN A 152 7.95 -7.48 -1.59
CA ASN A 152 8.20 -7.49 -0.14
C ASN A 152 9.62 -6.96 0.17
N ASN A 153 9.91 -6.71 1.44
CA ASN A 153 11.26 -6.34 1.91
C ASN A 153 12.24 -7.53 2.04
N ILE A 154 11.82 -8.73 1.65
CA ILE A 154 12.57 -9.99 1.71
C ILE A 154 12.58 -10.66 0.32
N PRO A 155 13.70 -11.23 -0.16
CA PRO A 155 13.85 -11.71 -1.54
C PRO A 155 13.17 -13.05 -1.87
N VAL A 156 12.54 -13.69 -0.89
CA VAL A 156 11.87 -15.00 -0.99
C VAL A 156 10.49 -14.96 -0.33
N PHE A 157 9.74 -16.04 -0.44
CA PHE A 157 8.43 -16.20 0.20
C PHE A 157 8.36 -17.51 0.99
N PHE A 158 7.34 -17.66 1.84
CA PHE A 158 7.18 -18.83 2.71
C PHE A 158 6.84 -20.12 1.96
N ILE A 159 6.12 -19.99 0.85
CA ILE A 159 5.53 -21.12 0.14
C ILE A 159 5.91 -21.09 -1.33
N GLN A 160 5.91 -22.26 -1.96
CA GLN A 160 6.24 -22.41 -3.38
C GLN A 160 5.02 -22.28 -4.30
N ASP A 161 3.86 -22.81 -3.88
CA ASP A 161 2.62 -22.83 -4.65
C ASP A 161 1.54 -21.94 -4.02
N ALA A 162 0.83 -21.17 -4.85
CA ALA A 162 -0.23 -20.25 -4.42
C ALA A 162 -1.42 -20.96 -3.74
N THR A 163 -1.64 -22.24 -4.02
CA THR A 163 -2.69 -23.05 -3.39
C THR A 163 -2.51 -23.14 -1.87
N LYS A 164 -1.27 -23.05 -1.36
CA LYS A 164 -0.96 -23.04 0.08
C LYS A 164 -1.14 -21.67 0.72
N PHE A 165 -1.46 -20.62 -0.04
CA PHE A 165 -1.56 -19.26 0.48
C PHE A 165 -2.65 -19.10 1.54
N PRO A 166 -3.88 -19.62 1.37
CA PRO A 166 -4.89 -19.57 2.43
C PRO A 166 -4.45 -20.30 3.70
N ASP A 167 -3.78 -21.46 3.57
CA ASP A 167 -3.30 -22.22 4.73
C ASP A 167 -2.25 -21.44 5.52
N LEU A 168 -1.25 -20.87 4.84
CA LEU A 168 -0.23 -20.02 5.46
C LEU A 168 -0.87 -18.79 6.12
N VAL A 169 -1.78 -18.10 5.42
CA VAL A 169 -2.41 -16.88 5.92
C VAL A 169 -3.29 -17.19 7.13
N HIS A 170 -4.06 -18.27 7.12
CA HIS A 170 -4.82 -18.70 8.28
C HIS A 170 -3.91 -19.09 9.45
N ALA A 171 -2.77 -19.73 9.19
CA ALA A 171 -1.82 -20.12 10.22
C ALA A 171 -1.14 -18.92 10.89
N VAL A 172 -0.83 -17.84 10.16
CA VAL A 172 -0.18 -16.63 10.74
C VAL A 172 -1.15 -15.58 11.26
N LYS A 173 -2.42 -15.64 10.86
CA LYS A 173 -3.47 -14.75 11.34
C LYS A 173 -3.86 -15.11 12.77
N PRO A 174 -4.53 -14.19 13.50
CA PRO A 174 -5.07 -14.51 14.82
C PRO A 174 -5.98 -15.75 14.76
N GLU A 175 -5.90 -16.60 15.78
CA GLU A 175 -6.58 -17.89 15.76
C GLU A 175 -8.10 -17.71 15.75
N PRO A 176 -8.84 -18.55 14.99
CA PRO A 176 -10.22 -18.24 14.62
C PRO A 176 -11.22 -18.30 15.79
N HIS A 177 -10.85 -18.93 16.90
CA HIS A 177 -11.73 -19.12 18.04
C HIS A 177 -11.74 -17.91 19.00
N ASN A 178 -10.70 -17.08 18.98
CA ASN A 178 -10.53 -15.95 19.90
C ASN A 178 -9.94 -14.66 19.27
N GLU A 179 -9.55 -14.71 18.00
CA GLU A 179 -8.88 -13.63 17.27
C GLU A 179 -7.59 -13.13 17.96
N ILE A 180 -6.81 -14.05 18.54
CA ILE A 180 -5.53 -13.77 19.21
C ILE A 180 -4.40 -14.62 18.59
N PRO A 181 -3.16 -14.09 18.44
CA PRO A 181 -2.73 -12.72 18.74
C PRO A 181 -2.81 -11.78 17.53
N GLN A 182 -2.93 -10.47 17.78
CA GLN A 182 -2.88 -9.46 16.73
C GLN A 182 -1.44 -9.17 16.30
N ALA A 183 -1.18 -9.18 14.99
CA ALA A 183 0.09 -8.81 14.36
C ALA A 183 1.33 -9.51 14.98
N SER A 184 1.22 -10.80 15.28
CA SER A 184 2.30 -11.60 15.83
C SER A 184 2.23 -13.01 15.25
N SER A 185 3.37 -13.55 14.83
CA SER A 185 3.51 -14.96 14.44
C SER A 185 3.94 -15.84 15.63
N ALA A 186 3.96 -15.30 16.85
CA ALA A 186 4.37 -16.03 18.05
C ALA A 186 3.16 -16.71 18.72
N HIS A 187 2.60 -17.70 18.03
CA HIS A 187 1.51 -18.55 18.52
C HIS A 187 1.52 -19.92 17.80
N ASP A 188 0.76 -20.85 18.33
CA ASP A 188 0.83 -22.28 18.01
C ASP A 188 0.54 -22.58 16.55
N THR A 189 -0.55 -22.06 15.97
CA THR A 189 -0.94 -22.40 14.59
C THR A 189 0.09 -21.98 13.54
N PHE A 190 0.80 -20.87 13.75
CA PHE A 190 1.87 -20.46 12.84
C PHE A 190 3.04 -21.43 12.90
N TRP A 191 3.52 -21.75 14.10
CA TRP A 191 4.68 -22.62 14.25
C TRP A 191 4.37 -24.09 13.93
N ASP A 192 3.13 -24.53 14.11
CA ASP A 192 2.65 -25.82 13.63
C ASP A 192 2.77 -25.93 12.10
N PHE A 193 2.21 -24.97 11.35
CA PHE A 193 2.35 -24.91 9.89
C PHE A 193 3.82 -24.93 9.46
N ILE A 194 4.65 -24.09 10.08
CA ILE A 194 6.07 -23.98 9.76
C ILE A 194 6.82 -25.30 10.05
N SER A 195 6.49 -25.99 11.13
CA SER A 195 7.11 -27.28 11.48
C SER A 195 6.82 -28.38 10.46
N LEU A 196 5.67 -28.31 9.77
CA LEU A 196 5.22 -29.29 8.77
C LEU A 196 5.55 -28.89 7.33
N MET A 197 6.01 -27.65 7.10
CA MET A 197 6.29 -27.08 5.78
C MET A 197 7.75 -26.61 5.68
N PRO A 198 8.73 -27.53 5.49
CA PRO A 198 10.15 -27.19 5.48
C PRO A 198 10.55 -26.22 4.35
N GLU A 199 9.74 -26.06 3.30
CA GLU A 199 9.95 -25.03 2.27
C GLU A 199 9.96 -23.59 2.84
N SER A 200 9.30 -23.36 3.98
CA SER A 200 9.22 -22.07 4.64
C SER A 200 10.49 -21.68 5.40
N MET A 201 11.43 -22.61 5.61
CA MET A 201 12.58 -22.38 6.50
C MET A 201 13.47 -21.24 6.04
N HIS A 202 13.67 -21.04 4.74
CA HIS A 202 14.44 -19.90 4.26
C HIS A 202 13.78 -18.58 4.66
N MET A 203 12.47 -18.47 4.48
CA MET A 203 11.71 -17.26 4.84
C MET A 203 11.73 -17.01 6.36
N ILE A 204 11.67 -18.07 7.17
CA ILE A 204 11.77 -17.96 8.63
C ILE A 204 13.10 -17.36 9.08
N MET A 205 14.21 -17.73 8.44
CA MET A 205 15.51 -17.13 8.77
C MET A 205 15.50 -15.60 8.53
N TRP A 206 14.80 -15.14 7.50
CA TRP A 206 14.64 -13.71 7.25
C TRP A 206 13.72 -13.04 8.27
N THR A 207 12.56 -13.62 8.59
CA THR A 207 11.59 -12.99 9.49
C THR A 207 12.01 -13.01 10.96
N MET A 208 12.81 -13.99 11.36
CA MET A 208 13.40 -14.04 12.70
C MET A 208 14.63 -13.14 12.83
N SER A 209 15.24 -12.69 11.72
CA SER A 209 16.27 -11.65 11.74
C SER A 209 15.69 -10.25 11.92
N ASP A 210 16.55 -9.25 12.12
CA ASP A 210 16.11 -7.86 12.27
C ASP A 210 15.52 -7.25 10.98
N ARG A 211 15.60 -7.95 9.84
CA ARG A 211 14.94 -7.57 8.58
C ARG A 211 13.42 -7.37 8.74
N ALA A 212 12.79 -8.06 9.68
CA ALA A 212 11.35 -7.98 9.95
C ALA A 212 10.95 -6.89 10.96
N ILE A 213 11.92 -6.13 11.48
CA ILE A 213 11.71 -4.97 12.35
C ILE A 213 12.51 -3.77 11.81
N PRO A 214 12.21 -3.32 10.57
CA PRO A 214 12.96 -2.24 9.95
C PRO A 214 12.76 -0.93 10.69
N ARG A 215 13.83 -0.14 10.82
CA ARG A 215 13.81 1.16 11.53
C ARG A 215 12.86 2.16 10.88
N SER A 216 12.67 2.04 9.57
CA SER A 216 11.85 2.90 8.72
C SER A 216 11.62 2.23 7.36
N TYR A 217 10.47 2.48 6.71
CA TYR A 217 10.24 2.09 5.32
C TYR A 217 11.30 2.67 4.35
N ARG A 218 11.93 3.79 4.72
CA ARG A 218 13.00 4.43 3.94
C ARG A 218 14.34 3.69 4.02
N MET A 219 14.47 2.71 4.91
CA MET A 219 15.70 2.02 5.28
C MET A 219 15.56 0.49 5.19
N MET A 220 14.69 -0.01 4.31
CA MET A 220 14.57 -1.42 3.99
C MET A 220 14.75 -1.64 2.49
N GLU A 221 15.23 -2.82 2.11
CA GLU A 221 15.24 -3.24 0.71
C GLU A 221 13.82 -3.59 0.24
N GLY A 222 13.64 -3.73 -1.07
CA GLY A 222 12.42 -4.24 -1.67
C GLY A 222 12.75 -5.23 -2.78
N PHE A 223 11.91 -6.24 -2.98
CA PHE A 223 12.14 -7.34 -3.90
C PHE A 223 10.84 -7.76 -4.55
N GLY A 224 10.88 -8.01 -5.86
CA GLY A 224 9.73 -8.59 -6.58
C GLY A 224 9.51 -10.07 -6.29
N VAL A 225 10.44 -10.71 -5.58
CA VAL A 225 10.50 -12.14 -5.22
C VAL A 225 10.59 -13.08 -6.42
N HIS A 226 9.64 -13.03 -7.34
CA HIS A 226 9.55 -13.90 -8.50
C HIS A 226 10.55 -13.51 -9.59
N THR A 227 10.89 -14.50 -10.42
CA THR A 227 11.56 -14.26 -11.69
C THR A 227 10.51 -13.91 -12.73
N PHE A 228 10.64 -12.72 -13.32
CA PHE A 228 9.83 -12.26 -14.44
C PHE A 228 10.61 -12.39 -15.76
N ARG A 229 9.94 -12.06 -16.86
CA ARG A 229 10.57 -11.91 -18.17
C ARG A 229 10.52 -10.47 -18.63
N PHE A 230 11.66 -9.98 -19.06
CA PHE A 230 11.75 -8.84 -19.96
C PHE A 230 11.84 -9.33 -21.40
N ILE A 231 11.08 -8.68 -22.28
CA ILE A 231 11.02 -8.98 -23.71
C ILE A 231 11.46 -7.72 -24.46
N ASN A 232 12.52 -7.81 -25.26
CA ASN A 232 13.01 -6.68 -26.06
C ASN A 232 12.25 -6.52 -27.39
N GLU A 233 12.65 -5.55 -28.23
CA GLU A 233 12.02 -5.28 -29.54
C GLU A 233 12.15 -6.46 -30.51
N GLN A 234 13.22 -7.25 -30.40
CA GLN A 234 13.44 -8.48 -31.18
C GLN A 234 12.65 -9.68 -30.64
N ASN A 235 11.84 -9.49 -29.59
CA ASN A 235 11.11 -10.52 -28.85
C ASN A 235 12.01 -11.56 -28.16
N GLU A 236 13.27 -11.21 -27.86
CA GLU A 236 14.15 -12.03 -27.05
C GLU A 236 13.75 -11.92 -25.58
N SER A 237 13.79 -13.05 -24.87
CA SER A 237 13.36 -13.15 -23.48
C SER A 237 14.54 -13.19 -22.52
N HIS A 238 14.54 -12.29 -21.54
CA HIS A 238 15.52 -12.24 -20.45
C HIS A 238 14.84 -12.43 -19.10
N PHE A 239 15.37 -13.34 -18.27
CA PHE A 239 14.90 -13.49 -16.90
C PHE A 239 15.37 -12.31 -16.04
N VAL A 240 14.48 -11.77 -15.22
CA VAL A 240 14.76 -10.62 -14.36
C VAL A 240 14.18 -10.82 -12.96
N LYS A 241 14.93 -10.36 -11.95
CA LYS A 241 14.42 -10.14 -10.59
C LYS A 241 14.55 -8.65 -10.27
N PHE A 242 13.53 -8.10 -9.65
CA PHE A 242 13.45 -6.68 -9.33
C PHE A 242 13.94 -6.41 -7.90
N HIS A 243 14.70 -5.34 -7.73
CA HIS A 243 15.30 -4.93 -6.47
C HIS A 243 15.14 -3.43 -6.24
N TRP A 244 14.77 -3.04 -5.02
CA TRP A 244 14.84 -1.69 -4.51
C TRP A 244 15.95 -1.60 -3.45
N LYS A 245 16.88 -0.67 -3.68
CA LYS A 245 17.97 -0.39 -2.75
C LYS A 245 17.72 0.97 -2.09
N PRO A 246 17.55 1.04 -0.77
CA PRO A 246 17.27 2.30 -0.09
C PRO A 246 18.51 3.20 -0.12
N LYS A 247 18.33 4.45 -0.54
CA LYS A 247 19.42 5.46 -0.54
C LYS A 247 20.00 5.70 0.87
N LEU A 248 19.20 5.47 1.90
CA LEU A 248 19.59 5.70 3.30
C LEU A 248 20.22 4.46 3.96
N GLY A 249 20.53 3.42 3.19
CA GLY A 249 21.04 2.16 3.74
C GLY A 249 19.95 1.31 4.40
N THR A 250 20.37 0.16 4.92
CA THR A 250 19.48 -0.82 5.55
C THR A 250 19.67 -0.81 7.06
N HIS A 251 18.60 -0.45 7.79
CA HIS A 251 18.63 -0.33 9.25
C HIS A 251 17.42 -1.00 9.87
N ALA A 252 17.63 -1.61 11.03
CA ALA A 252 16.61 -2.25 11.83
C ALA A 252 16.75 -1.84 13.30
N VAL A 253 15.71 -2.09 14.09
CA VAL A 253 15.72 -1.92 15.54
C VAL A 253 15.97 -3.26 16.22
N ALA A 254 16.29 -3.25 17.52
CA ALA A 254 16.30 -4.46 18.33
C ALA A 254 14.86 -4.86 18.70
N TRP A 255 14.63 -6.15 19.02
CA TRP A 255 13.28 -6.64 19.34
C TRP A 255 12.63 -5.95 20.55
N ASP A 256 13.37 -5.72 21.63
CA ASP A 256 12.86 -5.03 22.83
C ASP A 256 12.46 -3.57 22.54
N GLU A 257 13.18 -2.88 21.64
CA GLU A 257 12.79 -1.56 21.13
C GLU A 257 11.53 -1.65 20.26
N ALA A 258 11.43 -2.68 19.42
CA ALA A 258 10.29 -2.85 18.52
C ALA A 258 8.96 -3.11 19.24
N GLN A 259 9.03 -3.78 20.39
CA GLN A 259 7.87 -4.21 21.15
C GLN A 259 7.30 -3.12 22.09
N LYS A 260 8.16 -2.24 22.61
CA LYS A 260 7.79 -1.18 23.55
C LYS A 260 7.08 0.00 22.88
#